data_AF-A0AB33XW79-F1
#
_entry.id   AF-A0AB33XW79-F1
#
_cell.length_a   1.000
_cell.length_b   1.000
_cell.length_c   1.000
_cell.angle_alpha   90.00
_cell.angle_beta   90.00
_cell.angle_gamma   90.00
#
_symmetry.space_group_name_H-M   'P 1'
#
loop_
_entity.id
_entity.type
_entity.pdbx_description
1 polymer ?
#
loop_
_entity_poly.entity_id
_entity_poly.type
_entity_poly.pdbx_seq_one_letter_code
_entity_poly.pdbx_strand_id
1 'polypeptide(L)'
;MVTPEVLKDESPLSRSLQTEHYNGAVAVVSPDKELAADAQGFSHIDMKVPFASHTMSGAGTVTQQFFGVLLMQFVEAGTVKLTDRLSKYIPEYQQAEQITLAQLATMQSGIPDYLTLMAAPFKANAPDTLPAERLALQINQHTGQNMDLAKVLAVVDDLPP
;
A
#
# COMPACT_ATOMS: atom_id res chain seq x y z
N MET A 1 32.45 -10.08 10.20
CA MET A 1 31.31 -10.43 11.08
C MET A 1 30.86 -9.14 11.76
N VAL A 2 29.72 -8.57 11.35
CA VAL A 2 29.14 -7.42 12.03
C VAL A 2 28.34 -7.95 13.22
N THR A 3 28.75 -7.64 14.43
CA THR A 3 27.99 -7.90 15.66
C THR A 3 26.70 -7.06 15.61
N PRO A 4 25.52 -7.61 15.98
CA PRO A 4 24.32 -6.81 16.12
C PRO A 4 24.54 -5.85 17.29
N GLU A 5 24.83 -4.60 17.00
CA GLU A 5 24.62 -3.53 17.97
C GLU A 5 23.12 -3.29 18.00
N VAL A 6 22.49 -3.65 19.10
CA VAL A 6 21.24 -3.01 19.50
C VAL A 6 21.54 -1.51 19.46
N LEU A 7 20.97 -0.80 18.48
CA LEU A 7 21.07 0.65 18.39
C LEU A 7 20.34 1.21 19.62
N LYS A 8 21.03 1.29 20.75
CA LYS A 8 20.60 2.08 21.90
C LYS A 8 20.53 3.52 21.44
N ASP A 9 19.33 4.09 21.41
CA ASP A 9 18.88 5.50 21.53
C ASP A 9 19.69 6.67 20.90
N GLU A 10 20.85 6.43 20.29
CA GLU A 10 21.85 7.43 19.93
C GLU A 10 22.48 7.19 18.56
N SER A 11 22.00 6.19 17.82
CA SER A 11 22.48 5.98 16.45
C SER A 11 22.10 7.17 15.54
N PRO A 12 22.88 7.48 14.49
CA PRO A 12 22.49 8.49 13.51
C PRO A 12 21.09 8.25 12.93
N LEU A 13 20.71 6.98 12.76
CA LEU A 13 19.36 6.58 12.35
C LEU A 13 18.33 6.99 13.40
N SER A 14 18.51 6.58 14.65
CA SER A 14 17.61 6.90 15.76
C SER A 14 17.42 8.41 15.93
N ARG A 15 18.51 9.19 15.88
CA ARG A 15 18.45 10.66 15.94
C ARG A 15 17.70 11.26 14.75
N SER A 16 17.92 10.73 13.54
CA SER A 16 17.18 11.17 12.35
C SER A 16 15.69 10.88 12.49
N LEU A 17 15.31 9.68 12.92
CA LEU A 17 13.91 9.30 13.09
C LEU A 17 13.21 10.18 14.14
N GLN A 18 13.89 10.50 15.25
CA GLN A 18 13.36 11.42 16.27
C GLN A 18 13.21 12.86 15.75
N THR A 19 14.19 13.35 14.99
CA THR A 19 14.20 14.72 14.43
C THR A 19 13.10 14.91 13.39
N GLU A 20 12.83 13.89 12.58
CA GLU A 20 11.77 13.87 11.58
C GLU A 20 10.39 13.50 12.15
N HIS A 21 10.28 13.37 13.48
CA HIS A 21 9.05 12.96 14.17
C HIS A 21 8.42 11.68 13.59
N TYR A 22 9.27 10.72 13.21
CA TYR A 22 8.84 9.47 12.61
C TYR A 22 7.97 8.65 13.58
N ASN A 23 6.87 8.11 13.06
CA ASN A 23 6.01 7.17 13.76
C ASN A 23 6.02 5.84 13.00
N GLY A 24 6.69 4.83 13.54
CA GLY A 24 6.86 3.54 12.87
C GLY A 24 8.04 2.74 13.38
N ALA A 25 8.44 1.72 12.62
CA ALA A 25 9.61 0.91 12.87
C ALA A 25 10.48 0.77 11.62
N VAL A 26 11.79 0.69 11.83
CA VAL A 26 12.80 0.46 10.79
C VAL A 26 13.67 -0.70 11.23
N ALA A 27 13.99 -1.60 10.30
CA ALA A 27 14.96 -2.66 10.50
C ALA A 27 15.91 -2.76 9.32
N VAL A 28 17.18 -3.00 9.61
CA VAL A 28 18.21 -3.35 8.63
C VAL A 28 18.52 -4.83 8.83
N VAL A 29 18.34 -5.61 7.78
CA VAL A 29 18.49 -7.06 7.82
C VAL A 29 19.49 -7.53 6.78
N SER A 30 20.15 -8.63 7.10
CA SER A 30 20.96 -9.45 6.20
C SER A 30 20.24 -10.79 5.94
N PRO A 31 20.70 -11.64 5.00
CA PRO A 31 20.01 -12.88 4.68
C PRO A 31 19.75 -13.81 5.87
N ASP A 32 20.62 -13.75 6.88
CA ASP A 32 20.65 -14.67 8.02
C ASP A 32 20.29 -14.01 9.36
N LYS A 33 20.24 -12.68 9.46
CA LYS A 33 19.97 -11.97 10.72
C LYS A 33 19.55 -10.52 10.55
N GLU A 34 18.87 -10.01 11.57
CA GLU A 34 18.71 -8.58 11.82
C GLU A 34 20.05 -7.96 12.24
N LEU A 35 20.42 -6.86 11.59
CA LEU A 35 21.64 -6.10 11.87
C LEU A 35 21.36 -4.93 12.82
N ALA A 36 20.19 -4.33 12.71
CA ALA A 36 19.72 -3.20 13.51
C ALA A 36 18.20 -3.05 13.40
N ALA A 37 17.55 -2.57 14.45
CA ALA A 37 16.15 -2.16 14.42
C ALA A 37 15.91 -1.00 15.39
N ASP A 38 14.91 -0.18 15.05
CA ASP A 38 14.44 0.94 15.87
C ASP A 38 12.93 1.13 15.66
N ALA A 39 12.23 1.60 16.69
CA ALA A 39 10.82 1.97 16.62
C ALA A 39 10.60 3.28 17.36
N GLN A 40 9.89 4.21 16.71
CA GLN A 40 9.65 5.55 17.22
C GLN A 40 8.17 5.88 17.17
N GLY A 41 7.73 6.75 18.09
CA GLY A 41 6.38 7.27 18.11
C GLY A 41 5.31 6.26 18.57
N PHE A 42 4.10 6.40 18.04
CA PHE A 42 2.91 5.71 18.52
C PHE A 42 2.21 4.91 17.42
N SER A 43 1.81 3.68 17.75
CA SER A 43 0.89 2.87 16.95
C SER A 43 -0.55 3.34 17.06
N HIS A 44 -0.89 4.02 18.16
CA HIS A 44 -2.16 4.72 18.33
C HIS A 44 -1.94 6.08 19.00
N ILE A 45 -2.07 7.15 18.22
CA ILE A 45 -1.71 8.52 18.64
C ILE A 45 -2.54 8.97 19.86
N ASP A 46 -3.87 8.87 19.78
CA ASP A 46 -4.75 9.39 20.84
C ASP A 46 -4.61 8.62 22.17
N MET A 47 -4.46 7.29 22.08
CA MET A 47 -4.25 6.42 23.25
C MET A 47 -2.78 6.36 23.70
N LYS A 48 -1.87 7.04 22.98
CA LYS A 48 -0.42 7.00 23.22
C LYS A 48 0.14 5.58 23.33
N VAL A 49 -0.36 4.66 22.52
CA VAL A 49 0.17 3.28 22.47
C VAL A 49 1.48 3.33 21.69
N PRO A 50 2.62 2.92 22.26
CA PRO A 50 3.91 3.00 21.58
C PRO A 50 3.93 2.13 20.32
N PHE A 51 4.72 2.54 19.33
CA PHE A 51 5.05 1.67 18.19
C PHE A 51 6.11 0.65 18.63
N ALA A 52 5.97 -0.60 18.21
CA ALA A 52 6.90 -1.67 18.52
C ALA A 52 7.19 -2.55 17.29
N SER A 53 8.23 -3.37 17.36
CA SER A 53 8.63 -4.28 16.26
C SER A 53 7.53 -5.28 15.85
N HIS A 54 6.58 -5.57 16.75
CA HIS A 54 5.45 -6.46 16.49
C HIS A 54 4.15 -5.71 16.16
N THR A 55 4.19 -4.38 16.05
CA THR A 55 3.04 -3.58 15.63
C THR A 55 2.72 -3.89 14.16
N MET A 56 1.48 -4.29 13.88
CA MET A 56 1.00 -4.44 12.52
C MET A 56 0.66 -3.07 11.92
N SER A 57 1.19 -2.79 10.74
CA SER A 57 0.87 -1.60 9.94
C SER A 57 0.46 -1.99 8.52
N GLY A 58 -0.22 -1.09 7.82
CA GLY A 58 -0.53 -1.30 6.40
C GLY A 58 0.76 -1.37 5.57
N ALA A 59 0.91 -2.42 4.76
CA ALA A 59 2.08 -2.61 3.91
C ALA A 59 2.12 -1.68 2.68
N GLY A 60 0.97 -1.07 2.33
CA GLY A 60 0.86 -0.14 1.21
C GLY A 60 1.31 -0.75 -0.13
N THR A 61 1.98 0.06 -0.95
CA THR A 61 2.44 -0.32 -2.30
C THR A 61 3.50 -1.43 -2.30
N VAL A 62 4.18 -1.70 -1.17
CA VAL A 62 5.11 -2.84 -1.06
C VAL A 62 4.40 -4.17 -1.37
N THR A 63 3.09 -4.26 -1.10
CA THR A 63 2.25 -5.42 -1.44
C THR A 63 2.28 -5.77 -2.94
N GLN A 64 2.51 -4.80 -3.83
CA GLN A 64 2.56 -5.03 -5.28
C GLN A 64 3.72 -5.94 -5.70
N GLN A 65 4.85 -5.92 -4.98
CA GLN A 65 5.98 -6.81 -5.26
C GLN A 65 5.59 -8.27 -4.99
N PHE A 66 4.89 -8.52 -3.89
CA PHE A 66 4.38 -9.85 -3.55
C PHE A 66 3.35 -10.33 -4.58
N PHE A 67 2.45 -9.44 -5.02
CA PHE A 67 1.50 -9.75 -6.09
C PHE A 67 2.21 -10.10 -7.40
N GLY A 68 3.26 -9.36 -7.79
CA GLY A 68 4.07 -9.65 -8.96
C GLY A 68 4.72 -11.04 -8.91
N VAL A 69 5.29 -11.41 -7.75
CA VAL A 69 5.85 -12.75 -7.54
C VAL A 69 4.78 -13.83 -7.68
N LEU A 70 3.61 -13.64 -7.05
CA LEU A 70 2.50 -14.59 -7.14
C LEU A 70 2.01 -14.76 -8.58
N LEU A 71 1.86 -13.66 -9.33
CA LEU A 71 1.48 -13.71 -10.75
C LEU A 71 2.49 -14.52 -11.56
N MET A 72 3.78 -14.30 -11.35
CA MET A 72 4.83 -15.03 -12.07
C MET A 72 4.87 -16.52 -11.71
N GLN A 73 4.55 -16.90 -10.47
CA GLN A 73 4.39 -18.32 -10.10
C GLN A 73 3.24 -18.98 -10.88
N PHE A 74 2.12 -18.29 -11.08
CA PHE A 74 1.02 -18.80 -11.92
C PHE A 74 1.40 -18.88 -13.41
N VAL A 75 2.23 -17.95 -13.89
CA VAL A 75 2.77 -17.98 -15.25
C VAL A 75 3.72 -19.16 -15.44
N GLU A 76 4.61 -19.41 -14.49
CA GLU A 76 5.53 -20.56 -14.49
C GLU A 76 4.77 -21.90 -14.45
N ALA A 77 3.71 -21.98 -13.65
CA ALA A 77 2.81 -23.13 -13.60
C ALA A 77 1.96 -23.32 -14.87
N GLY A 78 1.98 -22.35 -15.79
CA GLY A 78 1.20 -22.38 -17.04
C GLY A 78 -0.30 -22.20 -16.86
N THR A 79 -0.77 -21.82 -15.67
CA THR A 79 -2.22 -21.61 -15.39
C THR A 79 -2.70 -20.25 -15.89
N VAL A 80 -1.79 -19.29 -16.02
CA VAL A 80 -2.03 -17.92 -16.49
C VAL A 80 -0.99 -17.55 -17.54
N LYS A 81 -1.35 -16.74 -18.53
CA LYS A 81 -0.38 -16.12 -19.45
C LYS A 81 -0.42 -14.61 -19.31
N LEU A 82 0.74 -13.95 -19.37
CA LEU A 82 0.81 -12.48 -19.36
C LEU A 82 0.09 -11.85 -20.57
N THR A 83 -0.06 -12.60 -21.66
CA THR A 83 -0.82 -12.21 -22.85
C THR A 83 -2.33 -12.45 -22.73
N ASP A 84 -2.79 -13.10 -21.65
CA ASP A 84 -4.23 -13.29 -21.43
C ASP A 84 -4.90 -11.92 -21.28
N ARG A 85 -6.08 -11.79 -21.87
CA ARG A 85 -6.93 -10.61 -21.70
C ARG A 85 -7.56 -10.62 -20.31
N LEU A 86 -7.76 -9.44 -19.75
CA LEU A 86 -8.42 -9.27 -18.46
C LEU A 86 -9.85 -9.81 -18.49
N SER A 87 -10.53 -9.76 -19.64
CA SER A 87 -11.89 -10.29 -19.83
C SER A 87 -12.04 -11.79 -19.55
N LYS A 88 -10.95 -12.56 -19.60
CA LYS A 88 -10.94 -13.96 -19.18
C LYS A 88 -11.23 -14.13 -17.68
N TYR A 89 -10.90 -13.12 -16.87
CA TYR A 89 -10.96 -13.15 -15.41
C TYR A 89 -12.01 -12.21 -14.81
N ILE A 90 -12.20 -11.04 -15.45
CA ILE A 90 -13.15 -10.00 -15.03
C ILE A 90 -13.92 -9.54 -16.29
N PRO A 91 -14.82 -10.38 -16.85
CA PRO A 91 -15.58 -10.05 -18.06
C PRO A 91 -16.55 -8.87 -17.89
N GLU A 92 -16.92 -8.55 -16.65
CA GLU A 92 -17.85 -7.46 -16.31
C GLU A 92 -17.24 -6.05 -16.44
N TYR A 93 -15.91 -5.93 -16.50
CA TYR A 93 -15.25 -4.64 -16.66
C TYR A 93 -15.28 -4.20 -18.14
N GLN A 94 -15.78 -2.99 -18.43
CA GLN A 94 -16.08 -2.59 -19.81
C GLN A 94 -14.85 -2.56 -20.73
N GLN A 95 -13.67 -2.28 -20.17
CA GLN A 95 -12.41 -2.18 -20.92
C GLN A 95 -11.58 -3.48 -20.88
N ALA A 96 -12.10 -4.58 -20.30
CA ALA A 96 -11.34 -5.79 -20.02
C ALA A 96 -10.77 -6.49 -21.27
N GLU A 97 -11.42 -6.37 -22.43
CA GLU A 97 -10.93 -6.92 -23.70
C GLU A 97 -9.66 -6.21 -24.22
N GLN A 98 -9.45 -4.95 -23.81
CA GLN A 98 -8.34 -4.13 -24.29
C GLN A 98 -7.06 -4.32 -23.46
N ILE A 99 -7.20 -4.86 -22.25
CA ILE A 99 -6.13 -4.94 -21.26
C ILE A 99 -5.61 -6.37 -21.17
N THR A 100 -4.29 -6.52 -21.22
CA THR A 100 -3.60 -7.79 -20.92
C THR A 100 -3.17 -7.82 -19.46
N LEU A 101 -2.95 -9.01 -18.92
CA LEU A 101 -2.38 -9.16 -17.58
C LEU A 101 -0.98 -8.53 -17.46
N ALA A 102 -0.18 -8.54 -18.53
CA ALA A 102 1.09 -7.82 -18.58
C ALA A 102 0.90 -6.32 -18.32
N GLN A 103 0.00 -5.67 -19.06
CA GLN A 103 -0.28 -4.24 -18.91
C GLN A 103 -0.81 -3.91 -17.52
N LEU A 104 -1.65 -4.78 -16.93
CA LEU A 104 -2.13 -4.60 -15.56
C LEU A 104 -0.98 -4.67 -14.56
N ALA A 105 -0.13 -5.69 -14.66
CA ALA A 105 1.00 -5.90 -13.75
C ALA A 105 2.08 -4.82 -13.85
N THR A 106 2.19 -4.14 -15.00
CA THR A 106 3.17 -3.06 -15.21
C THR A 106 2.55 -1.66 -15.17
N MET A 107 1.33 -1.50 -14.67
CA MET A 107 0.63 -0.20 -14.57
C MET A 107 0.49 0.53 -15.92
N GLN A 108 0.29 -0.21 -17.01
CA GLN A 108 0.09 0.28 -18.38
C GLN A 108 -1.33 -0.01 -18.90
N SER A 109 -2.25 -0.40 -18.02
CA SER A 109 -3.63 -0.74 -18.39
C SER A 109 -4.49 0.48 -18.69
N GLY A 110 -4.10 1.66 -18.21
CA GLY A 110 -4.92 2.89 -18.30
C GLY A 110 -6.08 2.94 -17.31
N ILE A 111 -6.24 1.93 -16.44
CA ILE A 111 -7.28 1.93 -15.40
C ILE A 111 -7.02 3.09 -14.44
N PRO A 112 -8.00 3.98 -14.21
CA PRO A 112 -7.83 5.11 -13.32
C PRO A 112 -7.68 4.66 -11.86
N ASP A 113 -7.01 5.48 -11.05
CA ASP A 113 -6.84 5.20 -9.62
C ASP A 113 -8.18 5.30 -8.88
N TYR A 114 -8.81 4.15 -8.65
CA TYR A 114 -10.10 4.04 -7.99
C TYR A 114 -10.08 4.62 -6.56
N LEU A 115 -8.94 4.59 -5.86
CA LEU A 115 -8.84 5.18 -4.52
C LEU A 115 -8.96 6.70 -4.59
N THR A 116 -8.37 7.32 -5.61
CA THR A 116 -8.52 8.75 -5.87
C THR A 116 -9.96 9.11 -6.24
N LEU A 117 -10.60 8.32 -7.11
CA LEU A 117 -11.99 8.53 -7.51
C LEU A 117 -12.95 8.41 -6.32
N MET A 118 -12.78 7.38 -5.49
CA MET A 118 -13.59 7.18 -4.29
C MET A 118 -13.32 8.22 -3.20
N ALA A 119 -12.11 8.77 -3.12
CA ALA A 119 -11.78 9.84 -2.17
C ALA A 119 -12.34 11.21 -2.59
N ALA A 120 -12.67 11.42 -3.87
CA ALA A 120 -13.10 12.73 -4.37
C ALA A 120 -14.36 13.29 -3.66
N PRO A 121 -15.43 12.51 -3.43
CA PRO A 121 -16.59 12.99 -2.65
C PRO A 121 -16.24 13.34 -1.20
N PHE A 122 -15.30 12.63 -0.57
CA PHE A 122 -14.85 12.94 0.79
C PHE A 122 -14.10 14.26 0.84
N LYS A 123 -13.23 14.52 -0.14
CA LYS A 123 -12.50 15.78 -0.27
C LYS A 123 -13.46 16.95 -0.53
N ALA A 124 -14.44 16.76 -1.40
CA ALA A 124 -15.40 17.80 -1.78
C ALA A 124 -16.33 18.21 -0.63
N ASN A 125 -16.63 17.30 0.30
CA ASN A 125 -17.52 17.55 1.44
C ASN A 125 -16.76 17.82 2.76
N ALA A 126 -15.43 17.87 2.74
CA ALA A 126 -14.64 18.14 3.93
C ALA A 126 -14.80 19.60 4.37
N PRO A 127 -14.97 19.89 5.67
CA PRO A 127 -14.94 21.27 6.16
C PRO A 127 -13.59 21.93 5.87
N ASP A 128 -13.59 23.18 5.41
CA ASP A 128 -12.36 23.96 5.17
C ASP A 128 -11.47 24.11 6.42
N THR A 129 -12.07 23.93 7.61
CA THR A 129 -11.37 23.97 8.90
C THR A 129 -10.67 22.67 9.27
N LEU A 130 -10.86 21.58 8.53
CA LEU A 130 -10.24 20.29 8.80
C LEU A 130 -8.78 20.29 8.32
N PRO A 131 -7.79 20.04 9.20
CA PRO A 131 -6.39 19.95 8.78
C PRO A 131 -6.17 18.87 7.71
N ALA A 132 -5.26 19.12 6.76
CA ALA A 132 -5.00 18.23 5.64
C ALA A 132 -4.59 16.81 6.10
N GLU A 133 -3.81 16.70 7.18
CA GLU A 133 -3.38 15.42 7.75
C GLU A 133 -4.56 14.65 8.34
N ARG A 134 -5.53 15.36 8.95
CA ARG A 134 -6.74 14.75 9.50
C ARG A 134 -7.68 14.30 8.39
N LEU A 135 -7.81 15.08 7.32
CA LEU A 135 -8.55 14.67 6.13
C LEU A 135 -7.92 13.43 5.48
N ALA A 136 -6.60 13.41 5.31
CA ALA A 136 -5.87 12.26 4.76
C ALA A 136 -6.06 11.00 5.63
N LEU A 137 -5.98 11.14 6.96
CA LEU A 137 -6.23 10.04 7.89
C LEU A 137 -7.67 9.51 7.76
N GLN A 138 -8.66 10.40 7.70
CA GLN A 138 -10.07 9.99 7.53
C GLN A 138 -10.31 9.28 6.20
N ILE A 139 -9.73 9.79 5.11
CA ILE A 139 -9.78 9.14 3.80
C ILE A 139 -9.18 7.74 3.89
N ASN A 140 -7.96 7.60 4.44
CA ASN A 140 -7.29 6.31 4.58
C ASN A 140 -8.07 5.32 5.47
N GLN A 141 -8.69 5.79 6.54
CA GLN A 141 -9.54 4.96 7.41
C GLN A 141 -10.80 4.47 6.69
N HIS A 142 -11.36 5.30 5.81
CA HIS A 142 -12.53 4.97 5.01
C HIS A 142 -12.20 4.03 3.84
N THR A 143 -11.14 4.33 3.08
CA THR A 143 -10.76 3.60 1.86
C THR A 143 -9.91 2.37 2.15
N GLY A 144 -9.29 2.27 3.33
CA GLY A 144 -8.48 1.13 3.76
C GLY A 144 -9.28 -0.09 4.23
N GLN A 145 -10.61 -0.06 4.14
CA GLN A 145 -11.47 -1.21 4.42
C GLN A 145 -11.52 -2.17 3.22
N ASN A 146 -11.84 -3.44 3.46
CA ASN A 146 -12.06 -4.40 2.38
C ASN A 146 -13.12 -3.89 1.41
N MET A 147 -12.75 -3.83 0.13
CA MET A 147 -13.59 -3.29 -0.93
C MET A 147 -14.09 -4.40 -1.85
N ASP A 148 -15.38 -4.35 -2.15
CA ASP A 148 -16.01 -5.24 -3.11
C ASP A 148 -15.58 -4.85 -4.53
N LEU A 149 -15.21 -5.84 -5.35
CA LEU A 149 -14.85 -5.63 -6.75
C LEU A 149 -15.96 -4.89 -7.51
N ALA A 150 -17.23 -5.20 -7.26
CA ALA A 150 -18.35 -4.53 -7.90
C ALA A 150 -18.36 -3.01 -7.63
N LYS A 151 -17.93 -2.59 -6.43
CA LYS A 151 -17.79 -1.17 -6.10
C LYS A 151 -16.62 -0.52 -6.82
N VAL A 152 -15.51 -1.23 -6.98
CA VAL A 152 -14.37 -0.73 -7.76
C VAL A 152 -14.80 -0.52 -9.20
N LEU A 153 -15.43 -1.52 -9.81
CA LEU A 153 -15.89 -1.48 -11.20
C LEU A 153 -16.87 -0.33 -11.45
N ALA A 154 -17.86 -0.15 -10.56
CA ALA A 154 -18.81 0.96 -10.65
C ALA A 154 -18.15 2.34 -10.69
N VAL A 155 -16.96 2.50 -10.13
CA VAL A 155 -16.24 3.79 -10.11
C VAL A 155 -15.29 3.95 -11.28
N VAL A 156 -14.70 2.85 -11.79
CA VAL A 156 -13.75 2.91 -12.91
C VAL A 156 -14.41 2.83 -14.28
N ASP A 157 -15.62 2.25 -14.39
CA ASP A 157 -16.38 2.14 -15.64
C ASP A 157 -17.05 3.46 -16.07
N ASP A 158 -17.23 4.40 -15.15
CA ASP A 158 -17.89 5.70 -15.41
C ASP A 158 -16.99 6.70 -16.17
N LEU A 159 -15.74 6.33 -16.47
CA LEU A 159 -14.77 7.21 -17.12
C LEU A 159 -14.51 6.80 -18.58
N PRO A 160 -14.47 7.76 -19.51
CA PRO A 160 -14.14 7.47 -20.89
C PRO A 160 -12.72 6.87 -21.02
N PRO A 161 -12.46 6.05 -22.05
CA PRO A 161 -11.14 5.49 -22.33
C PRO A 161 -10.06 6.55 -22.58
#